data_AF-A0A3M2SSG3-F1
#
_entry.id   AF-A0A3M2SSG3-F1
#
_cell.length_a   1.000
_cell.length_b   1.000
_cell.length_c   1.000
_cell.angle_alpha   90.00
_cell.angle_beta   90.00
_cell.angle_gamma   90.00
#
_symmetry.space_group_name_H-M   'P 1'
#
loop_
_entity.id
_entity.type
_entity.pdbx_description
1 polymer ?
#
loop_
_entity_poly.entity_id
_entity_poly.type
_entity_poly.pdbx_seq_one_letter_code
_entity_poly.pdbx_strand_id
1 'polypeptide(L)'
;MSFTGNPGTGKTTVALKMATLLHRLGYVRKGHLVTVTRDDLVGQYIGHTAPKTKEVLKKAMGGVLFIDEAYYLYRAENERDYGQEAIEILLQVMENNRDDLVVILAGYGDRMDR
;
A
#
# COMPACT_ATOMS: atom_id res chain seq x y z
N MET A 1 4.27 0.89 -7.98
CA MET A 1 3.53 0.38 -9.16
C MET A 1 2.04 0.54 -8.92
N SER A 2 1.21 0.55 -9.97
CA SER A 2 -0.26 0.58 -9.86
C SER A 2 -0.87 -0.55 -10.67
N PHE A 3 -1.77 -1.34 -10.07
CA PHE A 3 -2.50 -2.44 -10.70
C PHE A 3 -3.99 -2.09 -10.76
N THR A 4 -4.46 -1.71 -11.94
CA THR A 4 -5.86 -1.34 -12.17
C THR A 4 -6.62 -2.46 -12.88
N GLY A 5 -7.89 -2.66 -12.51
CA GLY A 5 -8.80 -3.58 -13.17
C GLY A 5 -9.85 -4.17 -12.25
N ASN A 6 -10.80 -4.91 -12.81
CA ASN A 6 -11.91 -5.51 -12.07
C ASN A 6 -11.46 -6.56 -11.03
N PRO A 7 -12.28 -6.88 -10.02
CA PRO A 7 -12.05 -8.02 -9.14
C PRO A 7 -11.92 -9.32 -9.95
N GLY A 8 -11.10 -10.26 -9.46
CA GLY A 8 -10.89 -11.54 -10.12
C GLY A 8 -9.93 -11.55 -11.32
N THR A 9 -9.33 -10.41 -11.69
CA THR A 9 -8.34 -10.33 -12.79
C THR A 9 -6.92 -10.75 -12.39
N GLY A 10 -6.72 -11.30 -11.18
CA GLY A 10 -5.44 -11.84 -10.72
C GLY A 10 -4.45 -10.81 -10.15
N LYS A 11 -4.87 -9.57 -9.82
CA LYS A 11 -4.01 -8.52 -9.25
C LYS A 11 -3.13 -9.00 -8.10
N THR A 12 -3.72 -9.66 -7.10
CA THR A 12 -3.01 -10.18 -5.92
C THR A 12 -2.05 -11.32 -6.29
N THR A 13 -2.47 -12.21 -7.21
CA THR A 13 -1.63 -13.31 -7.69
C THR A 13 -0.39 -12.79 -8.44
N VAL A 14 -0.56 -11.76 -9.26
CA VAL A 14 0.55 -11.08 -9.94
C VAL A 14 1.44 -10.38 -8.92
N ALA A 15 0.88 -9.70 -7.91
CA ALA A 15 1.65 -9.04 -6.86
C ALA A 15 2.56 -10.02 -6.09
N LEU A 16 2.06 -11.23 -5.80
CA LEU A 16 2.86 -12.27 -5.13
C LEU A 16 4.05 -12.73 -6.01
N LYS A 17 3.81 -12.91 -7.32
CA LYS A 17 4.87 -13.23 -8.27
C LYS A 17 5.87 -12.09 -8.41
N MET A 18 5.40 -10.84 -8.39
CA MET A 18 6.26 -9.65 -8.41
C MET A 18 7.17 -9.57 -7.19
N ALA A 19 6.66 -9.84 -5.99
CA ALA A 19 7.49 -9.90 -4.78
C ALA A 19 8.63 -10.94 -4.92
N THR A 20 8.29 -12.13 -5.43
CA THR A 20 9.29 -13.18 -5.68
C THR A 20 10.30 -12.77 -6.74
N LEU A 21 9.85 -12.15 -7.83
CA LEU A 21 10.71 -11.72 -8.93
C LEU A 21 11.68 -10.62 -8.50
N LEU A 22 11.17 -9.57 -7.84
CA LEU A 22 11.97 -8.45 -7.34
C LEU A 22 13.03 -8.94 -6.35
N HIS A 23 12.69 -9.92 -5.51
CA HIS A 23 13.65 -10.53 -4.60
C HIS A 23 14.75 -11.29 -5.33
N ARG A 24 14.40 -12.12 -6.33
CA ARG A 24 15.38 -12.88 -7.13
C ARG A 24 16.32 -11.97 -7.94
N LEU A 25 15.85 -10.78 -8.30
CA LEU A 25 16.63 -9.76 -9.00
C LEU A 25 17.43 -8.86 -8.04
N GLY A 26 17.29 -9.03 -6.72
CA GLY A 26 18.01 -8.25 -5.72
C GLY A 26 17.47 -6.84 -5.45
N TYR A 27 16.28 -6.50 -5.95
CA TYR A 27 15.63 -5.20 -5.69
C TYR A 27 14.99 -5.11 -4.31
N VAL A 28 14.62 -6.24 -3.71
CA VAL A 28 14.10 -6.30 -2.33
C VAL A 28 14.78 -7.44 -1.56
N ARG A 29 15.01 -7.24 -0.26
CA ARG A 29 15.76 -8.17 0.59
C ARG A 29 15.03 -9.51 0.82
N LYS A 30 13.70 -9.51 0.77
CA LYS A 30 12.80 -10.65 1.03
C LYS A 30 11.69 -10.68 -0.03
N GLY A 31 11.28 -11.87 -0.45
CA GLY A 31 10.22 -12.06 -1.44
C GLY A 31 8.80 -12.10 -0.87
N HIS A 32 8.54 -11.50 0.29
CA HIS A 32 7.22 -11.54 0.92
C HIS A 32 6.32 -10.41 0.43
N LEU A 33 5.01 -10.67 0.49
CA LEU A 33 3.95 -9.73 0.15
C LEU A 33 3.11 -9.46 1.41
N VAL A 34 2.97 -8.20 1.77
CA VAL A 34 2.02 -7.76 2.81
C VAL A 34 0.83 -7.12 2.11
N THR A 35 -0.34 -7.74 2.24
CA THR A 35 -1.59 -7.23 1.65
C THR A 35 -2.38 -6.50 2.71
N VAL A 36 -2.82 -5.28 2.40
CA VAL A 36 -3.61 -4.43 3.30
C VAL A 36 -4.71 -3.70 2.55
N THR A 37 -5.67 -3.22 3.31
CA THR A 37 -6.75 -2.34 2.88
C THR A 37 -6.69 -1.02 3.65
N ARG A 38 -7.62 -0.10 3.39
CA ARG A 38 -7.78 1.12 4.18
C ARG A 38 -7.89 0.83 5.68
N ASP A 39 -8.64 -0.19 6.06
CA ASP A 39 -8.94 -0.48 7.46
C ASP A 39 -7.71 -0.94 8.23
N ASP A 40 -6.66 -1.40 7.55
CA ASP A 40 -5.38 -1.77 8.16
C ASP A 40 -4.47 -0.56 8.37
N LEU A 41 -4.67 0.52 7.60
CA LEU A 41 -3.79 1.70 7.62
C LEU A 41 -4.39 2.83 8.47
N VAL A 42 -5.71 3.03 8.36
CA VAL A 42 -6.41 4.16 8.99
C VAL A 42 -6.99 3.76 10.34
N GLY A 43 -6.78 4.61 11.34
CA GLY A 43 -7.34 4.46 12.68
C GLY A 43 -8.78 4.97 12.76
N GLN A 44 -9.54 4.47 13.75
CA GLN A 44 -10.90 4.94 14.03
C GLN A 44 -10.93 6.27 14.79
N TYR A 45 -9.81 6.64 15.43
CA TYR A 45 -9.70 7.80 16.32
C TYR A 45 -8.47 8.65 15.97
N ILE A 46 -8.50 9.92 16.38
CA ILE A 46 -7.39 10.87 16.22
C ILE A 46 -6.10 10.28 16.78
N GLY A 47 -5.02 10.36 16.01
CA GLY A 47 -3.68 9.90 16.42
C GLY A 47 -3.46 8.40 16.33
N HIS A 48 -4.46 7.59 15.93
CA HIS A 48 -4.30 6.15 15.75
C HIS A 48 -3.81 5.76 14.34
N THR A 49 -3.98 6.61 13.33
CA THR A 49 -3.58 6.29 11.95
C THR A 49 -2.07 6.20 11.80
N ALA A 50 -1.32 7.20 12.29
CA ALA A 50 0.14 7.19 12.25
C ALA A 50 0.80 5.90 12.79
N PRO A 51 0.55 5.46 14.04
CA PRO A 51 1.19 4.26 14.57
C PRO A 51 0.79 3.00 13.79
N LYS A 52 -0.48 2.91 13.38
CA LYS A 52 -1.03 1.77 12.64
C LYS A 52 -0.40 1.63 11.26
N THR A 53 -0.33 2.72 10.50
CA THR A 53 0.36 2.78 9.20
C THR A 53 1.84 2.42 9.32
N LYS A 54 2.53 2.97 10.34
CA LYS A 54 3.95 2.65 10.59
C LYS A 54 4.18 1.18 10.94
N GLU A 55 3.27 0.54 11.68
CA GLU A 55 3.38 -0.88 12.01
C GLU A 55 3.24 -1.76 10.76
N VAL A 56 2.28 -1.46 9.88
CA VAL A 56 2.11 -2.13 8.59
C VAL A 56 3.36 -1.96 7.73
N LEU A 57 3.87 -0.74 7.63
CA LEU A 57 5.09 -0.46 6.85
C LEU A 57 6.27 -1.25 7.37
N LYS A 58 6.46 -1.30 8.69
CA LYS A 58 7.52 -2.10 9.32
C LYS A 58 7.43 -3.59 8.95
N LYS A 59 6.22 -4.16 8.86
CA LYS A 59 6.01 -5.54 8.40
C LYS A 59 6.36 -5.73 6.92
N ALA A 60 6.12 -4.71 6.10
CA ALA A 60 6.37 -4.75 4.66
C ALA A 60 7.84 -4.48 4.28
N MET A 61 8.63 -3.84 5.15
CA MET A 61 10.04 -3.54 4.89
C MET A 61 10.83 -4.78 4.47
N GLY A 62 11.68 -4.59 3.47
CA GLY A 62 12.43 -5.64 2.79
C GLY A 62 11.63 -6.38 1.72
N GLY A 63 10.35 -6.08 1.51
CA GLY A 63 9.49 -6.79 0.55
C GLY A 63 8.52 -5.86 -0.17
N VAL A 64 7.30 -6.35 -0.40
CA VAL A 64 6.26 -5.63 -1.14
C VAL A 64 5.04 -5.34 -0.26
N LEU A 65 4.60 -4.08 -0.23
CA LEU A 65 3.32 -3.67 0.33
C LEU A 65 2.28 -3.56 -0.79
N PHE A 66 1.19 -4.32 -0.69
CA PHE A 66 0.06 -4.27 -1.61
C PHE A 66 -1.13 -3.64 -0.91
N ILE A 67 -1.58 -2.50 -1.43
CA ILE A 67 -2.72 -1.75 -0.88
C ILE A 67 -3.89 -1.94 -1.84
N ASP A 68 -4.88 -2.73 -1.43
CA ASP A 68 -6.09 -2.94 -2.21
C ASP A 68 -7.08 -1.78 -2.01
N GLU A 69 -7.80 -1.47 -3.09
CA GLU A 69 -8.73 -0.35 -3.19
C GLU A 69 -8.14 0.97 -2.63
N ALA A 70 -6.91 1.28 -3.03
CA ALA A 70 -6.11 2.37 -2.44
C ALA A 70 -6.77 3.75 -2.53
N TYR A 71 -7.63 3.99 -3.52
CA TYR A 71 -8.44 5.21 -3.65
C TYR A 71 -9.31 5.48 -2.41
N TYR A 72 -9.62 4.47 -1.59
CA TYR A 72 -10.36 4.70 -0.35
C TYR A 72 -9.54 5.41 0.72
N LEU A 73 -8.21 5.45 0.64
CA LEU A 73 -7.37 6.20 1.59
C LEU A 73 -7.63 7.71 1.53
N TYR A 74 -8.08 8.22 0.38
CA TYR A 74 -8.41 9.64 0.22
C TYR A 74 -9.93 9.82 0.09
N ARG A 75 -10.53 10.55 1.04
CA ARG A 75 -11.96 10.89 1.03
C ARG A 75 -12.15 12.37 1.31
N ALA A 76 -12.08 13.18 0.26
CA ALA A 76 -12.16 14.65 0.35
C ALA A 76 -13.45 15.16 1.03
N GLU A 77 -14.56 14.41 0.91
CA GLU A 77 -15.87 14.81 1.44
C GLU A 77 -16.02 14.59 2.96
N ASN A 78 -15.06 13.96 3.62
CA ASN A 78 -15.14 13.59 5.03
C ASN A 78 -14.06 14.33 5.85
N GLU A 79 -14.40 15.45 6.46
CA GLU A 79 -13.49 16.26 7.29
C GLU A 79 -12.95 15.51 8.53
N ARG A 80 -13.58 14.39 8.92
CA ARG A 80 -13.12 13.53 10.02
C ARG A 80 -12.32 12.31 9.54
N ASP A 81 -11.87 12.32 8.29
CA ASP A 81 -11.13 11.22 7.70
C ASP A 81 -9.63 11.36 7.96
N TYR A 82 -9.06 10.41 8.69
CA TYR A 82 -7.62 10.39 8.98
C TYR A 82 -6.80 9.67 7.90
N GLY A 83 -7.39 9.36 6.74
CA GLY A 83 -6.70 8.68 5.65
C GLY A 83 -5.59 9.53 5.01
N GLN A 84 -5.71 10.85 5.04
CA GLN A 84 -4.68 11.77 4.57
C GLN A 84 -3.35 11.57 5.32
N GLU A 85 -3.40 11.35 6.64
CA GLU A 85 -2.20 11.09 7.45
C GLU A 85 -1.49 9.79 7.00
N ALA A 86 -2.25 8.75 6.65
CA ALA A 86 -1.68 7.52 6.11
C ALA A 86 -0.98 7.76 4.76
N ILE A 87 -1.57 8.57 3.88
CA ILE A 87 -1.01 8.92 2.57
C ILE A 87 0.31 9.69 2.73
N GLU A 88 0.35 10.68 3.62
CA GLU A 88 1.56 11.47 3.90
C GLU A 88 2.71 10.57 4.38
N ILE A 89 2.43 9.64 5.30
CA ILE A 89 3.43 8.68 5.79
C ILE A 89 3.87 7.73 4.66
N LEU A 90 2.93 7.23 3.86
CA LEU A 90 3.23 6.35 2.73
C LEU A 90 4.14 7.04 1.72
N LEU A 91 3.84 8.27 1.32
CA LEU A 91 4.64 9.07 0.39
C LEU A 91 6.06 9.28 0.93
N GLN A 92 6.18 9.68 2.19
CA GLN A 92 7.48 9.89 2.83
C GLN A 92 8.34 8.61 2.82
N VAL A 93 7.75 7.44 3.11
CA VAL A 93 8.49 6.17 3.11
C VAL A 93 8.82 5.71 1.69
N MET A 94 7.91 5.90 0.73
CA MET A 94 8.17 5.59 -0.68
C MET A 94 9.37 6.38 -1.24
N GLU A 95 9.57 7.61 -0.78
CA GLU A 95 10.71 8.43 -1.18
C GLU A 95 12.01 8.04 -0.45
N ASN A 96 11.96 7.86 0.87
CA ASN A 96 13.14 7.64 1.71
C ASN A 96 13.65 6.19 1.74
N ASN A 97 12.79 5.20 1.45
CA ASN A 97 13.10 3.77 1.61
C ASN A 97 12.95 2.98 0.30
N ARG A 98 13.23 3.62 -0.84
CA ARG A 98 13.08 3.03 -2.18
C ARG A 98 13.86 1.72 -2.42
N ASP A 99 15.00 1.55 -1.74
CA ASP A 99 15.85 0.36 -1.87
C ASP A 99 15.39 -0.80 -0.98
N ASP A 100 14.34 -0.59 -0.18
CA ASP A 100 13.90 -1.52 0.85
C ASP A 100 12.40 -1.82 0.83
N LEU A 101 11.59 -0.98 0.20
CA LEU A 101 10.15 -1.18 0.12
C LEU A 101 9.64 -0.90 -1.29
N VAL A 102 8.88 -1.85 -1.83
CA VAL A 102 8.10 -1.64 -3.05
C VAL A 102 6.62 -1.58 -2.69
N VAL A 103 5.94 -0.52 -3.14
CA VAL A 103 4.49 -0.36 -2.95
C VAL A 103 3.75 -0.63 -4.26
N ILE A 104 2.71 -1.45 -4.18
CA ILE A 104 1.75 -1.73 -5.25
C ILE A 104 0.39 -1.21 -4.79
N LEU A 105 -0.11 -0.16 -5.46
CA LEU A 105 -1.49 0.30 -5.29
C LEU A 105 -2.39 -0.50 -6.23
N ALA A 106 -3.55 -0.92 -5.76
CA ALA A 106 -4.51 -1.66 -6.58
C ALA A 106 -5.94 -1.12 -6.44
N GLY A 107 -6.74 -1.32 -7.49
CA GLY A 107 -8.12 -0.86 -7.51
C GLY A 107 -8.79 -0.94 -8.88
N TYR A 108 -10.01 -0.44 -8.99
CA TYR A 108 -10.65 -0.18 -10.28
C TYR A 108 -9.97 0.99 -10.99
N GLY A 109 -9.80 0.90 -12.31
CA GLY A 109 -9.08 1.92 -13.08
C GLY A 109 -9.74 3.30 -12.99
N ASP A 110 -11.05 3.36 -13.19
CA ASP A 110 -11.84 4.59 -13.10
C ASP A 110 -11.74 5.30 -11.74
N ARG A 111 -11.57 4.55 -10.66
CA ARG A 111 -11.40 5.10 -9.30
C ARG A 111 -9.96 5.49 -8.97
N MET A 112 -8.99 4.84 -9.59
CA MET A 112 -7.56 5.14 -9.41
C MET A 112 -7.08 6.31 -10.28
N ASP A 113 -7.77 6.57 -11.39
CA ASP A 113 -7.48 7.67 -12.33
C ASP A 113 -8.13 9.01 -11.91
N ARG A 114 -8.92 9.01 -10.83
CA ARG A 114 -9.56 10.19 -10.23
C ARG A 114 -8.68 10.78 -9.13
#